data_AF-A0A7Z9HUV5-F1
#
_entry.id   AF-A0A7Z9HUV5-F1
#
_cell.length_a   1.000
_cell.length_b   1.000
_cell.length_c   1.000
_cell.angle_alpha   90.00
_cell.angle_beta   90.00
_cell.angle_gamma   90.00
#
_symmetry.space_group_name_H-M   'P 1'
#
loop_
_entity.id
_entity.type
_entity.pdbx_description
1 polymer ?
#
loop_
_entity_poly.entity_id
_entity_poly.type
_entity_poly.pdbx_seq_one_letter_code
_entity_poly.pdbx_strand_id
1 'polypeptide(L)'
;MNDTDNFMIWADIAELHEMGFEIGNHSWTHANFSSPKHAARLAGELALIENELKKVGIPKPGSFAWCGNAFGPEARTVLQAAGYQYARRGMQPEIPYGEIVPGPLYDPAQHDPLLIPTAGDGYPEWTLDHFKKVV
;
A
#
# COMPACT_ATOMS: atom_id res chain seq x y z
N MET A 1 1.80 14.29 -14.55
CA MET A 1 1.44 15.36 -13.60
C MET A 1 2.76 16.01 -13.22
N ASN A 2 2.87 17.33 -13.30
CA ASN A 2 4.15 18.05 -13.09
C ASN A 2 4.10 18.92 -11.81
N ASP A 3 3.28 18.52 -10.84
CA ASP A 3 3.20 19.18 -9.54
C ASP A 3 4.35 18.67 -8.68
N THR A 4 5.40 19.47 -8.55
CA THR A 4 6.56 19.17 -7.69
C THR A 4 6.46 19.86 -6.34
N ASP A 5 5.40 20.63 -6.09
CA ASP A 5 5.19 21.31 -4.81
C ASP A 5 4.55 20.36 -3.80
N ASN A 6 3.72 19.42 -4.27
CA ASN A 6 2.99 18.47 -3.43
C ASN A 6 3.37 17.00 -3.64
N PHE A 7 4.12 16.67 -4.70
CA PHE A 7 4.52 15.30 -5.01
C PHE A 7 6.03 15.17 -5.25
N MET A 8 6.57 14.03 -4.81
CA MET A 8 7.95 13.66 -5.10
C MET A 8 8.14 13.35 -6.59
N ILE A 9 9.31 13.69 -7.11
CA ILE A 9 9.76 13.25 -8.43
C ILE A 9 10.53 11.94 -8.32
N TRP A 10 10.72 11.25 -9.43
CA TRP A 10 11.43 9.96 -9.45
C TRP A 10 12.88 10.04 -8.93
N ALA A 11 13.52 11.21 -9.02
CA ALA A 11 14.84 11.43 -8.43
C ALA A 11 14.80 11.37 -6.90
N ASP A 12 13.78 11.96 -6.25
CA ASP A 12 13.60 11.90 -4.80
C ASP A 12 13.36 10.46 -4.33
N ILE A 13 12.59 9.69 -5.11
CA ILE A 13 12.34 8.26 -4.82
C ILE A 13 13.65 7.44 -4.93
N ALA A 14 14.51 7.76 -5.89
CA ALA A 14 15.83 7.13 -6.02
C ALA A 14 16.74 7.46 -4.83
N GLU A 15 16.75 8.72 -4.38
CA GLU A 15 17.51 9.13 -3.19
C GLU A 15 17.04 8.37 -1.94
N LEU A 16 15.72 8.23 -1.72
CA LEU A 16 15.19 7.42 -0.62
C LEU A 16 15.66 5.96 -0.71
N HIS A 17 15.70 5.38 -1.91
CA HIS A 17 16.21 4.03 -2.10
C HIS A 17 17.71 3.92 -1.77
N GLU A 18 18.53 4.90 -2.20
CA GLU A 18 19.95 4.96 -1.88
C GLU A 18 20.22 5.11 -0.38
N MET A 19 19.31 5.78 0.35
CA MET A 19 19.33 5.85 1.81
C MET A 19 18.96 4.53 2.50
N GLY A 20 18.54 3.51 1.75
CA GLY A 20 18.19 2.19 2.26
C GLY A 20 16.71 2.00 2.58
N PHE A 21 15.84 2.92 2.18
CA PHE A 21 14.40 2.70 2.31
C PHE A 21 13.91 1.70 1.26
N GLU A 22 12.97 0.83 1.68
CA GLU A 22 12.18 0.03 0.76
C GLU A 22 11.19 0.94 0.01
N ILE A 23 11.10 0.77 -1.31
CA ILE A 23 10.11 1.45 -2.14
C ILE A 23 9.00 0.46 -2.53
N GLY A 24 7.83 0.63 -1.93
CA GLY A 24 6.62 -0.14 -2.23
C GLY A 24 5.80 0.45 -3.40
N ASN A 25 4.78 -0.29 -3.85
CA ASN A 25 3.87 0.16 -4.91
C ASN A 25 2.50 0.60 -4.35
N HIS A 26 1.93 1.68 -4.89
CA HIS A 26 0.61 2.20 -4.50
C HIS A 26 -0.31 2.47 -5.70
N SER A 27 -0.13 1.69 -6.78
CA SER A 27 -0.77 1.84 -8.09
C SER A 27 -0.46 3.17 -8.79
N TRP A 28 -0.80 3.26 -10.08
CA TRP A 28 -0.52 4.45 -10.88
C TRP A 28 -1.55 5.56 -10.66
N THR A 29 -2.82 5.19 -10.51
CA THR A 29 -3.97 6.13 -10.46
C THR A 29 -4.62 6.24 -9.09
N HIS A 30 -4.12 5.50 -8.08
CA HIS A 30 -4.74 5.40 -6.77
C HIS A 30 -6.21 4.93 -6.84
N ALA A 31 -6.50 3.98 -7.73
CA ALA A 31 -7.85 3.47 -7.95
C ALA A 31 -8.31 2.48 -6.86
N ASN A 32 -9.61 2.35 -6.68
CA ASN A 32 -10.20 1.33 -5.80
C ASN A 32 -10.23 -0.03 -6.52
N PHE A 33 -9.62 -1.07 -5.93
CA PHE A 33 -9.52 -2.42 -6.52
C PHE A 33 -10.47 -3.47 -5.90
N SER A 34 -11.56 -3.07 -5.27
CA SER A 34 -12.52 -3.99 -4.65
C SER A 34 -13.48 -4.69 -5.62
N SER A 35 -13.57 -4.24 -6.87
CA SER A 35 -14.46 -4.82 -7.88
C SER A 35 -13.69 -5.56 -8.98
N PRO A 36 -14.28 -6.60 -9.61
CA PRO A 36 -13.64 -7.32 -10.72
C PRO A 36 -13.24 -6.41 -11.89
N LYS A 37 -14.08 -5.42 -12.20
CA LYS A 37 -13.81 -4.43 -13.25
C LYS A 37 -12.52 -3.64 -13.00
N HIS A 38 -12.29 -3.24 -11.75
CA HIS A 38 -11.08 -2.49 -11.39
C HIS A 38 -9.88 -3.42 -11.22
N ALA A 39 -10.07 -4.61 -10.64
CA ALA A 39 -9.04 -5.64 -10.53
C ALA A 39 -8.40 -5.97 -11.88
N ALA A 40 -9.20 -6.04 -12.96
CA ALA A 40 -8.72 -6.30 -14.32
C ALA A 40 -7.69 -5.27 -14.84
N ARG A 41 -7.64 -4.07 -14.24
CA ARG A 41 -6.68 -3.01 -14.60
C ARG A 41 -5.41 -3.03 -13.75
N LEU A 42 -5.43 -3.70 -12.59
CA LEU A 42 -4.35 -3.63 -11.60
C LEU A 42 -2.99 -4.02 -12.18
N ALA A 43 -2.92 -5.06 -13.03
CA ALA A 43 -1.65 -5.46 -13.65
C ALA A 43 -1.00 -4.33 -14.47
N GLY A 44 -1.80 -3.52 -15.17
CA GLY A 44 -1.32 -2.36 -15.91
C GLY A 44 -0.87 -1.23 -14.98
N GLU A 45 -1.62 -0.98 -13.91
CA GLU A 45 -1.30 0.02 -12.88
C GLU A 45 0.04 -0.29 -12.20
N LEU A 46 0.27 -1.56 -11.86
CA LEU A 46 1.53 -2.03 -11.27
C LEU A 46 2.69 -1.85 -12.26
N ALA A 47 2.51 -2.27 -13.51
CA ALA A 47 3.55 -2.20 -14.54
C ALA A 47 4.00 -0.76 -14.84
N LEU A 48 3.09 0.22 -14.79
CA LEU A 48 3.45 1.62 -14.99
C LEU A 48 4.41 2.14 -13.91
N ILE A 49 4.12 1.85 -12.64
CA ILE A 49 5.03 2.19 -11.52
C ILE A 49 6.35 1.42 -11.64
N GLU A 50 6.29 0.11 -11.87
CA GLU A 50 7.48 -0.75 -11.99
C GLU A 50 8.42 -0.27 -13.12
N ASN A 51 7.86 0.21 -14.23
CA ASN A 51 8.64 0.75 -15.34
C ASN A 51 9.34 2.07 -15.00
N GLU A 52 8.69 2.97 -14.25
CA GLU A 52 9.34 4.22 -13.82
C GLU A 52 10.43 3.96 -12.77
N LEU A 53 10.17 3.08 -11.80
CA LEU A 53 11.16 2.65 -10.80
C LEU A 53 12.41 2.06 -11.47
N LYS A 54 12.22 1.20 -12.48
CA LYS A 54 13.31 0.61 -13.24
C LYS A 54 14.20 1.67 -13.93
N LYS A 55 13.62 2.77 -14.43
CA LYS A 55 14.39 3.84 -15.10
C LYS A 55 15.34 4.56 -14.15
N VAL A 56 15.00 4.61 -12.86
CA VAL A 56 15.84 5.21 -11.82
C VAL A 56 16.62 4.16 -11.01
N GLY A 57 16.73 2.93 -11.53
CA GLY A 57 17.58 1.88 -10.95
C GLY A 57 16.98 1.16 -9.74
N ILE A 58 15.72 1.40 -9.40
CA ILE A 58 15.04 0.74 -8.28
C ILE A 58 14.46 -0.61 -8.77
N PRO A 59 14.68 -1.72 -8.03
CA PRO A 59 14.14 -3.02 -8.40
C PRO A 59 12.61 -3.06 -8.31
N LYS A 60 12.02 -4.11 -8.87
CA LYS A 60 10.58 -4.35 -8.76
C LYS A 60 10.17 -4.41 -7.26
N PRO A 61 9.14 -3.67 -6.83
CA PRO A 61 8.66 -3.71 -5.46
C PRO A 61 8.17 -5.11 -5.05
N GLY A 62 8.49 -5.51 -3.82
CA GLY A 62 7.94 -6.72 -3.18
C GLY A 62 6.65 -6.45 -2.41
N SER A 63 6.38 -5.18 -2.06
CA SER A 63 5.26 -4.76 -1.23
C SER A 63 4.30 -3.81 -1.95
N PHE A 64 3.02 -3.86 -1.55
CA PHE A 64 1.95 -3.01 -2.08
C PHE A 64 1.10 -2.39 -0.96
N ALA A 65 0.57 -1.19 -1.17
CA ALA A 65 -0.42 -0.60 -0.28
C ALA A 65 -1.76 -0.48 -1.01
N TRP A 66 -2.84 -1.03 -0.44
CA TRP A 66 -4.17 -0.95 -1.02
C TRP A 66 -4.71 0.48 -0.99
N CYS A 67 -4.99 1.06 -2.16
CA CYS A 67 -5.48 2.42 -2.33
C CYS A 67 -6.83 2.60 -1.64
N GLY A 68 -6.93 3.63 -0.78
CA GLY A 68 -8.13 3.88 0.03
C GLY A 68 -8.58 2.68 0.86
N ASN A 69 -7.67 1.78 1.25
CA ASN A 69 -7.93 0.55 2.00
C ASN A 69 -8.86 -0.46 1.31
N ALA A 70 -9.12 -0.29 0.01
CA ALA A 70 -10.08 -1.10 -0.73
C ALA A 70 -9.40 -2.21 -1.54
N PHE A 71 -9.87 -3.44 -1.32
CA PHE A 71 -9.32 -4.65 -1.95
C PHE A 71 -10.43 -5.64 -2.25
N GLY A 72 -10.13 -6.61 -3.13
CA GLY A 72 -11.06 -7.67 -3.54
C GLY A 72 -10.30 -8.92 -3.96
N PRO A 73 -10.96 -10.10 -4.00
CA PRO A 73 -10.30 -11.38 -4.23
C PRO A 73 -9.63 -11.46 -5.63
N GLU A 74 -10.23 -10.85 -6.65
CA GLU A 74 -9.64 -10.81 -8.00
C GLU A 74 -8.37 -9.95 -8.02
N ALA A 75 -8.40 -8.79 -7.36
CA ALA A 75 -7.24 -7.91 -7.29
C ALA A 75 -6.09 -8.54 -6.49
N ARG A 76 -6.42 -9.22 -5.38
CA ARG A 76 -5.46 -10.00 -4.60
C ARG A 76 -4.81 -11.10 -5.45
N THR A 77 -5.58 -11.76 -6.31
CA THR A 77 -5.06 -12.78 -7.25
C THR A 77 -4.11 -12.17 -8.28
N VAL A 78 -4.46 -11.02 -8.85
CA VAL A 78 -3.58 -10.28 -9.78
C VAL A 78 -2.27 -9.88 -9.10
N LEU A 79 -2.35 -9.38 -7.86
CA LEU A 79 -1.18 -8.95 -7.09
C LEU A 79 -0.23 -10.12 -6.79
N GLN A 80 -0.77 -11.28 -6.39
CA GLN A 80 0.03 -12.49 -6.20
C GLN A 80 0.67 -12.97 -7.51
N ALA A 81 -0.09 -12.99 -8.61
CA ALA A 81 0.44 -13.39 -9.92
C ALA A 81 1.54 -12.44 -10.43
N ALA A 82 1.49 -11.17 -10.04
CA ALA A 82 2.52 -10.19 -10.34
C ALA A 82 3.81 -10.37 -9.50
N GLY A 83 3.80 -11.27 -8.50
CA GLY A 83 4.96 -11.61 -7.68
C GLY A 83 5.15 -10.76 -6.43
N TYR A 84 4.15 -9.96 -6.03
CA TYR A 84 4.18 -9.24 -4.77
C TYR A 84 4.04 -10.23 -3.60
N GLN A 85 4.79 -9.97 -2.54
CA GLN A 85 4.90 -10.85 -1.37
C GLN A 85 4.04 -10.33 -0.22
N TYR A 86 3.95 -9.01 -0.07
CA TYR A 86 3.25 -8.37 1.02
C TYR A 86 2.33 -7.27 0.50
N ALA A 87 1.19 -7.08 1.17
CA ALA A 87 0.41 -5.87 0.96
C ALA A 87 -0.35 -5.44 2.20
N ARG A 88 -0.37 -4.13 2.44
CA ARG A 88 -0.99 -3.52 3.61
C ARG A 88 -2.31 -2.85 3.24
N ARG A 89 -3.26 -2.96 4.16
CA ARG A 89 -4.56 -2.28 4.15
C ARG A 89 -4.76 -1.50 5.45
N GLY A 90 -5.82 -0.70 5.54
CA GLY A 90 -6.27 -0.08 6.78
C GLY A 90 -6.85 -1.09 7.77
N MET A 91 -7.62 -0.61 8.74
CA MET A 91 -8.22 -1.46 9.78
C MET A 91 -9.45 -2.25 9.30
N GLN A 92 -9.99 -1.94 8.12
CA GLN A 92 -11.12 -2.66 7.52
C GLN A 92 -10.71 -4.07 7.05
N PRO A 93 -11.58 -5.07 7.13
CA PRO A 93 -13.02 -4.97 7.43
C PRO A 93 -13.36 -5.05 8.93
N GLU A 94 -12.39 -5.34 9.79
CA GLU A 94 -12.65 -5.59 11.22
C GLU A 94 -13.12 -4.33 11.95
N ILE A 95 -12.56 -3.17 11.61
CA ILE A 95 -12.92 -1.88 12.20
C ILE A 95 -13.43 -0.93 11.10
N PRO A 96 -14.57 -0.24 11.32
CA PRO A 96 -15.06 0.80 10.42
C PRO A 96 -14.03 1.90 10.16
N TYR A 97 -14.13 2.56 9.01
CA TYR A 97 -13.25 3.67 8.67
C TYR A 97 -13.54 4.89 9.55
N GLY A 98 -12.48 5.56 10.02
CA GLY A 98 -12.57 6.79 10.82
C GLY A 98 -12.51 6.59 12.33
N GLU A 99 -12.44 5.34 12.81
CA GLU A 99 -12.40 5.03 14.24
C GLU A 99 -10.99 5.21 14.82
N ILE A 100 -10.85 5.93 15.94
CA ILE A 100 -9.58 6.09 16.65
C ILE A 100 -9.49 5.00 17.74
N VAL A 101 -9.30 3.77 17.30
CA VAL A 101 -9.18 2.58 18.16
C VAL A 101 -8.02 1.70 17.71
N PRO A 102 -7.49 0.82 18.58
CA PRO A 102 -6.54 -0.19 18.14
C PRO A 102 -7.15 -1.08 17.04
N GLY A 103 -6.43 -1.19 15.92
CA GLY A 103 -6.75 -2.06 14.81
C GLY A 103 -6.24 -3.50 15.02
N PRO A 104 -6.56 -4.40 14.08
CA PRO A 104 -6.11 -5.80 14.16
C PRO A 104 -4.59 -5.91 14.05
N LEU A 105 -4.01 -6.80 14.85
CA LEU A 105 -2.59 -7.14 14.77
C LEU A 105 -2.36 -8.21 13.71
N TYR A 106 -1.26 -8.08 12.98
CA TYR A 106 -0.87 -9.09 12.00
C TYR A 106 -0.41 -10.37 12.70
N ASP A 107 -1.03 -11.48 12.31
CA ASP A 107 -0.65 -12.85 12.66
C ASP A 107 -0.36 -13.62 11.37
N PRO A 108 0.90 -13.97 11.06
CA PRO A 108 1.28 -14.65 9.82
C PRO A 108 0.73 -16.08 9.71
N ALA A 109 0.25 -16.69 10.80
CA ALA A 109 -0.38 -18.01 10.76
C ALA A 109 -1.85 -17.95 10.33
N GLN A 110 -2.49 -16.78 10.43
CA GLN A 110 -3.92 -16.60 10.18
C GLN A 110 -4.22 -15.65 9.02
N HIS A 111 -3.41 -14.61 8.88
CA HIS A 111 -3.66 -13.53 7.93
C HIS A 111 -2.95 -13.79 6.61
N ASP A 112 -3.66 -13.45 5.53
CA ASP A 112 -3.08 -13.39 4.19
C ASP A 112 -1.97 -12.31 4.16
N PRO A 113 -0.73 -12.63 3.74
CA PRO A 113 0.36 -11.65 3.66
C PRO A 113 0.06 -10.52 2.65
N LEU A 114 -0.91 -10.69 1.75
CA LEU A 114 -1.39 -9.63 0.86
C LEU A 114 -2.52 -8.77 1.44
N LEU A 115 -2.88 -8.98 2.72
CA LEU A 115 -3.93 -8.24 3.42
C LEU A 115 -3.52 -7.88 4.85
N ILE A 116 -2.25 -7.50 5.05
CA ILE A 116 -1.69 -7.12 6.36
C ILE A 116 -2.51 -5.97 6.94
N PRO A 117 -3.12 -6.15 8.13
CA PRO A 117 -3.89 -5.11 8.79
C PRO A 117 -3.02 -3.96 9.27
N THR A 118 -3.66 -2.82 9.46
CA THR A 118 -3.07 -1.70 10.20
C THR A 118 -3.46 -1.77 11.67
N ALA A 119 -2.48 -1.68 12.57
CA ALA A 119 -2.72 -1.66 14.03
C ALA A 119 -3.29 -0.33 14.54
N GLY A 120 -3.20 0.75 13.76
CA GLY A 120 -3.84 2.03 14.06
C GLY A 120 -3.71 3.01 12.90
N ASP A 121 -4.82 3.66 12.55
CA ASP A 121 -4.85 4.69 11.51
C ASP A 121 -4.58 6.08 12.11
N GLY A 122 -3.71 6.84 11.43
CA GLY A 122 -3.29 8.15 11.90
C GLY A 122 -4.19 9.27 11.44
N TYR A 123 -5.10 9.68 12.31
CA TYR A 123 -5.99 10.82 12.12
C TYR A 123 -5.43 12.12 12.74
N PRO A 124 -5.90 13.31 12.32
CA PRO A 124 -5.45 14.58 12.89
C PRO A 124 -5.60 14.68 14.42
N GLU A 125 -6.57 13.97 14.99
CA GLU A 125 -6.84 13.93 16.43
C GLU A 125 -5.98 12.88 17.19
N TRP A 126 -5.04 12.20 16.50
CA TRP A 126 -4.20 11.18 17.12
C TRP A 126 -3.28 11.77 18.19
N THR A 127 -3.06 11.01 19.27
CA THR A 127 -2.24 11.46 20.41
C THR A 127 -1.15 10.44 20.70
N LEU A 128 -0.14 10.84 21.47
CA LEU A 128 0.90 9.93 21.92
C LEU A 128 0.34 8.72 22.68
N ASP A 129 -0.73 8.91 23.46
CA ASP A 129 -1.35 7.82 24.21
C ASP A 129 -2.09 6.83 23.30
N HIS A 130 -2.61 7.28 22.17
CA HIS A 130 -3.13 6.37 21.16
C HIS A 130 -2.00 5.62 20.44
N PHE A 131 -0.91 6.31 20.07
CA PHE A 131 0.26 5.68 19.43
C PHE A 131 0.86 4.56 20.29
N LYS A 132 1.01 4.80 21.60
CA LYS A 132 1.52 3.80 22.57
C LYS A 132 0.69 2.51 22.65
N LYS A 133 -0.56 2.50 22.14
CA LYS A 133 -1.42 1.31 22.16
C LYS A 133 -1.22 0.41 20.93
N VAL A 134 -0.52 0.88 19.91
CA VAL A 134 -0.45 0.22 18.59
C VAL A 134 0.97 -0.09 18.12
N VAL A 135 1.96 0.09 19.00
CA VAL A 135 3.40 -0.20 18.78
C VAL A 135 3.97 -1.16 19.80
#